data_AF-A0A0M0HRR9-F1
#
_entry.id   AF-A0A0M0HRR9-F1
#
_cell.length_a   1.000
_cell.length_b   1.000
_cell.length_c   1.000
_cell.angle_alpha   90.00
_cell.angle_beta   90.00
_cell.angle_gamma   90.00
#
_symmetry.space_group_name_H-M   'P 1'
#
loop_
_entity.id
_entity.type
_entity.pdbx_description
1 polymer ?
#
loop_
_entity_poly.entity_id
_entity_poly.type
_entity_poly.pdbx_seq_one_letter_code
_entity_poly.pdbx_strand_id
1 'polypeptide(L)'
;MDDNDKDELIKQLSMFVGCEMPTKPNSWERVEEIREELLTDTDNYPWRAEVEELWEQLSRAQNDELMKIDRQDRCAETPLEALFSGVEIPRYQPMEVLASVKEAFDIYMLAQGKLTLEDVFFGPMKKGVGNYAARRSKKSTYGDFDFYARGGGLFMTVEERDAHENMSLESKAIEYLAYGMNPEIAKIYNKAPDYHNIPDPESYLRGYRRWKRTNK
;
A
#
# COMPACT_ATOMS: atom_id res chain seq x y z
N MET A 1 -0.01 -25.10 -11.68
CA MET A 1 0.90 -24.10 -12.25
C MET A 1 1.77 -23.63 -11.11
N ASP A 2 3.08 -23.86 -11.22
CA ASP A 2 4.01 -23.34 -10.23
C ASP A 2 4.26 -21.83 -10.45
N ASP A 3 5.06 -21.21 -9.59
CA ASP A 3 5.29 -19.76 -9.65
C ASP A 3 6.06 -19.36 -10.93
N ASN A 4 6.95 -20.22 -11.44
CA ASN A 4 7.70 -19.93 -12.67
C ASN A 4 6.79 -19.97 -13.90
N ASP A 5 5.89 -20.96 -13.97
CA ASP A 5 4.90 -21.05 -15.03
C ASP A 5 3.97 -19.82 -15.04
N LYS A 6 3.61 -19.31 -13.85
CA LYS A 6 2.79 -18.11 -13.69
C LYS A 6 3.50 -16.86 -14.17
N ASP A 7 4.75 -16.68 -13.78
CA ASP A 7 5.55 -15.52 -14.17
C ASP A 7 5.77 -15.49 -15.69
N GLU A 8 6.03 -16.65 -16.30
CA GLU A 8 6.16 -16.76 -17.76
C GLU A 8 4.82 -16.47 -18.47
N LEU A 9 3.70 -16.96 -17.93
CA LEU A 9 2.38 -16.63 -18.48
C LEU A 9 2.07 -15.14 -18.38
N ILE A 10 2.36 -14.50 -17.24
CA ILE A 10 2.20 -13.05 -17.06
C ILE A 10 3.01 -12.32 -18.11
N LYS A 11 4.28 -12.68 -18.28
CA LYS A 11 5.16 -12.06 -19.28
C LYS A 11 4.61 -12.19 -20.71
N GLN A 12 4.13 -13.36 -21.09
CA GLN A 12 3.54 -13.58 -22.43
C GLN A 12 2.28 -12.74 -22.65
N LEU A 13 1.42 -12.64 -21.63
CA LEU A 13 0.20 -11.84 -21.70
C LEU A 13 0.50 -10.33 -21.69
N SER A 14 1.53 -9.89 -20.96
CA SER A 14 2.02 -8.50 -20.98
C SER A 14 2.38 -8.05 -22.39
N MET A 15 3.09 -8.89 -23.15
CA MET A 15 3.44 -8.57 -24.55
C MET A 15 2.20 -8.41 -25.43
N PHE A 16 1.11 -9.13 -25.14
CA PHE A 16 -0.14 -9.02 -25.90
C PHE A 16 -0.93 -7.74 -25.59
N VAL A 17 -0.81 -7.21 -24.37
CA VAL A 17 -1.43 -5.93 -23.99
C VAL A 17 -0.57 -4.71 -24.34
N GLY A 18 0.52 -4.90 -25.08
CA GLY A 18 1.41 -3.81 -25.53
C GLY A 18 2.51 -3.44 -24.53
N CYS A 19 2.71 -4.23 -23.47
CA CYS A 19 3.79 -4.03 -22.52
C CYS A 19 5.05 -4.75 -23.02
N GLU A 20 5.98 -3.99 -23.62
CA GLU A 20 7.19 -4.55 -24.24
C GLU A 20 8.24 -5.04 -23.22
N MET A 21 8.12 -4.63 -21.94
CA MET A 21 9.14 -4.85 -20.91
C MET A 21 8.67 -5.79 -19.78
N PRO A 22 9.58 -6.50 -19.10
CA PRO A 22 9.25 -7.54 -18.13
C PRO A 22 8.94 -6.98 -16.73
N THR A 23 8.53 -5.72 -16.61
CA THR A 23 8.13 -5.18 -15.31
C THR A 23 6.84 -5.82 -14.86
N LYS A 24 6.70 -5.90 -13.54
CA LYS A 24 5.54 -6.51 -12.94
C LYS A 24 4.32 -5.59 -13.17
N PRO A 25 3.17 -6.12 -13.59
CA PRO A 25 1.94 -5.35 -13.62
C PRO A 25 1.61 -4.77 -12.24
N ASN A 26 0.92 -3.62 -12.19
CA ASN A 26 0.59 -2.95 -10.94
C ASN A 26 1.83 -2.69 -10.04
N SER A 27 2.94 -2.27 -10.64
CA SER A 27 4.14 -1.83 -9.91
C SER A 27 4.50 -0.38 -10.25
N TRP A 28 5.22 0.28 -9.33
CA TRP A 28 5.68 1.64 -9.57
C TRP A 28 6.71 1.71 -10.69
N GLU A 29 7.52 0.67 -10.88
CA GLU A 29 8.43 0.56 -12.02
C GLU A 29 7.66 0.57 -13.34
N ARG A 30 6.54 -0.17 -13.44
CA ARG A 30 5.69 -0.14 -14.64
C ARG A 30 5.05 1.24 -14.85
N VAL A 31 4.66 1.93 -13.76
CA VAL A 31 4.12 3.30 -13.85
C VAL A 31 5.15 4.28 -14.43
N GLU A 32 6.43 4.15 -14.04
CA GLU A 32 7.51 4.96 -14.64
C GLU A 32 7.70 4.65 -16.13
N GLU A 33 7.66 3.38 -16.52
CA GLU A 33 7.76 3.00 -17.94
C GLU A 33 6.61 3.57 -18.77
N ILE A 34 5.36 3.43 -18.31
CA ILE A 34 4.20 4.02 -19.00
C ILE A 34 4.36 5.54 -19.12
N ARG A 35 4.90 6.20 -18.08
CA ARG A 35 5.17 7.63 -18.13
C ARG A 35 6.19 7.98 -19.22
N GLU A 36 7.25 7.19 -19.39
CA GLU A 36 8.23 7.38 -20.47
C GLU A 36 7.63 7.08 -21.85
N GLU A 37 6.81 6.03 -21.96
CA GLU A 37 6.06 5.69 -23.17
C GLU A 37 5.14 6.85 -23.57
N LEU A 38 4.39 7.42 -22.62
CA LEU A 38 3.51 8.57 -22.87
C LEU A 38 4.26 9.81 -23.40
N LEU A 39 5.57 9.95 -23.18
CA LEU A 39 6.34 11.06 -23.75
C LEU A 39 6.64 10.89 -25.24
N THR A 40 6.68 9.65 -25.74
CA THR A 40 7.27 9.32 -27.05
C THR A 40 6.35 8.52 -27.96
N ASP A 41 5.48 7.68 -27.40
CA ASP A 41 4.61 6.76 -28.11
C ASP A 41 3.25 7.39 -28.40
N THR A 42 3.17 8.00 -29.58
CA THR A 42 1.96 8.69 -30.02
C THR A 42 0.88 7.76 -30.55
N ASP A 43 1.27 6.55 -30.95
CA ASP A 43 0.42 5.63 -31.69
C ASP A 43 -0.38 4.74 -30.74
N ASN A 44 0.25 4.29 -29.65
CA ASN A 44 -0.44 3.53 -28.60
C ASN A 44 -1.21 4.43 -27.62
N TYR A 45 -0.80 5.70 -27.49
CA TYR A 45 -1.45 6.68 -26.62
C TYR A 45 -1.83 7.97 -27.38
N PRO A 46 -2.79 7.88 -28.32
CA PRO A 46 -3.20 9.04 -29.13
C PRO A 46 -3.86 10.14 -28.28
N TRP A 47 -4.42 9.78 -27.12
CA TRP A 47 -5.10 10.67 -26.16
C TRP A 47 -4.16 11.31 -25.12
N ARG A 48 -2.85 11.11 -25.23
CA ARG A 48 -1.89 11.54 -24.21
C ARG A 48 -1.94 13.05 -23.95
N ALA A 49 -2.09 13.87 -24.99
CA ALA A 49 -1.99 15.32 -24.85
C ALA A 49 -3.18 15.87 -24.05
N GLU A 50 -4.37 15.37 -24.34
CA GLU A 50 -5.61 15.69 -23.65
C GLU A 50 -5.56 15.21 -22.19
N VAL A 51 -4.96 14.06 -21.96
CA VAL A 51 -4.74 13.50 -20.61
C VAL A 51 -3.76 14.34 -19.79
N GLU A 52 -2.66 14.78 -20.39
CA GLU A 52 -1.69 15.65 -19.72
C GLU A 52 -2.32 16.99 -19.36
N GLU A 53 -3.08 17.58 -20.28
CA GLU A 53 -3.81 18.82 -20.03
C GLU A 53 -4.83 18.63 -18.89
N LEU A 54 -5.60 17.53 -18.90
CA LEU A 54 -6.55 17.22 -17.85
C LEU A 54 -5.87 17.04 -16.49
N TRP A 55 -4.74 16.34 -16.45
CA TRP A 55 -3.95 16.16 -15.23
C TRP A 55 -3.48 17.50 -14.66
N GLU A 56 -2.94 18.39 -15.49
CA GLU A 56 -2.52 19.72 -15.04
C GLU A 56 -3.70 20.53 -14.47
N GLN A 57 -4.87 20.49 -15.10
CA GLN A 57 -6.06 21.17 -14.61
C GLN A 57 -6.50 20.62 -13.25
N LEU A 58 -6.53 19.29 -13.11
CA LEU A 58 -6.91 18.61 -11.86
C LEU A 58 -5.90 18.86 -10.74
N SER A 59 -4.61 18.79 -11.04
CA SER A 59 -3.52 19.04 -10.09
C SER A 59 -3.58 20.46 -9.51
N ARG A 60 -3.88 21.46 -10.35
CA ARG A 60 -4.16 22.84 -9.90
C ARG A 60 -5.41 22.92 -9.03
N ALA A 61 -6.50 22.28 -9.44
CA ALA A 61 -7.74 22.26 -8.66
C ALA A 61 -7.58 21.56 -7.29
N GLN A 62 -6.70 20.56 -7.21
CA GLN A 62 -6.35 19.82 -5.99
C GLN A 62 -5.33 20.54 -5.09
N ASN A 63 -4.79 21.68 -5.53
CA ASN A 63 -3.74 22.45 -4.85
C ASN A 63 -2.48 21.63 -4.58
N ASP A 64 -2.05 20.81 -5.54
CA ASP A 64 -0.90 19.90 -5.39
C ASP A 64 0.38 20.63 -5.03
N GLU A 65 0.62 21.80 -5.63
CA GLU A 65 1.78 22.65 -5.32
C GLU A 65 1.81 23.07 -3.85
N LEU A 66 0.65 23.48 -3.29
CA LEU A 66 0.54 23.86 -1.88
C LEU A 66 0.75 22.66 -0.96
N MET A 67 0.22 21.50 -1.36
CA MET A 67 0.34 20.24 -0.63
C MET A 67 1.71 19.56 -0.83
N LYS A 68 2.55 20.10 -1.72
CA LYS A 68 3.85 19.52 -2.14
C LYS A 68 3.72 18.08 -2.61
N ILE A 69 2.62 17.78 -3.29
CA ILE A 69 2.41 16.49 -3.93
C ILE A 69 2.82 16.64 -5.37
N ASP A 70 3.68 15.74 -5.83
CA ASP A 70 4.09 15.69 -7.22
C ASP A 70 3.58 14.41 -7.89
N ARG A 71 3.74 14.35 -9.21
CA ARG A 71 3.28 13.21 -10.02
C ARG A 71 4.03 11.91 -9.71
N GLN A 72 5.24 12.00 -9.15
CA GLN A 72 6.06 10.86 -8.77
C GLN A 72 5.76 10.38 -7.34
N ASP A 73 4.89 11.09 -6.61
CA ASP A 73 4.57 10.76 -5.23
C ASP A 73 3.94 9.37 -5.14
N ARG A 74 4.64 8.49 -4.41
CA ARG A 74 4.22 7.11 -4.15
C ARG A 74 3.49 7.08 -2.82
N CYS A 75 2.31 7.67 -2.80
CA CYS A 75 1.47 7.74 -1.60
C CYS A 75 1.04 6.36 -1.05
N ALA A 76 1.27 5.27 -1.79
CA ALA A 76 0.92 3.91 -1.42
C ALA A 76 1.94 2.85 -1.89
N GLU A 77 1.77 1.59 -1.47
CA GLU A 77 2.72 0.52 -1.83
C GLU A 77 2.58 0.06 -3.28
N THR A 78 1.39 0.18 -3.85
CA THR A 78 1.10 -0.22 -5.23
C THR A 78 0.25 0.84 -5.93
N PRO A 79 0.28 0.92 -7.27
CA PRO A 79 -0.59 1.78 -8.07
C PRO A 79 -2.08 1.60 -7.74
N LEU A 80 -2.53 0.35 -7.55
CA LEU A 80 -3.92 0.06 -7.13
C LEU A 80 -4.26 0.67 -5.77
N GLU A 81 -3.35 0.62 -4.80
CA GLU A 81 -3.59 1.27 -3.49
C GLU A 81 -3.61 2.80 -3.63
N ALA A 82 -2.77 3.38 -4.50
CA ALA A 82 -2.78 4.82 -4.77
C ALA A 82 -4.09 5.25 -5.46
N LEU A 83 -4.63 4.41 -6.34
CA LEU A 83 -5.96 4.63 -6.90
C LEU A 83 -7.04 4.67 -5.82
N PHE A 84 -7.02 3.74 -4.87
CA PHE A 84 -8.01 3.73 -3.79
C PHE A 84 -7.83 4.88 -2.79
N SER A 85 -6.60 5.32 -2.49
CA SER A 85 -6.40 6.50 -1.65
C SER A 85 -6.99 7.76 -2.29
N GLY A 86 -6.98 7.84 -3.63
CA GLY A 86 -7.65 8.89 -4.40
C GLY A 86 -9.19 8.90 -4.29
N VAL A 87 -9.80 7.78 -3.86
CA VAL A 87 -11.24 7.72 -3.57
C VAL A 87 -11.54 8.23 -2.16
N GLU A 88 -10.66 7.93 -1.20
CA GLU A 88 -10.80 8.36 0.19
C GLU A 88 -10.52 9.86 0.36
N ILE A 89 -9.49 10.35 -0.31
CA ILE A 89 -9.14 11.75 -0.44
C ILE A 89 -9.39 12.09 -1.90
N PRO A 90 -10.51 12.77 -2.27
CA PRO A 90 -11.02 12.87 -3.63
C PRO A 90 -10.02 13.52 -4.59
N ARG A 91 -9.07 12.70 -5.03
CA ARG A 91 -7.89 13.05 -5.79
C ARG A 91 -7.80 12.07 -6.93
N TYR A 92 -7.90 12.64 -8.11
CA TYR A 92 -7.60 11.94 -9.33
C TYR A 92 -6.14 11.52 -9.35
N GLN A 93 -5.85 10.33 -9.87
CA GLN A 93 -4.47 9.84 -10.03
C GLN A 93 -3.94 10.17 -11.42
N PRO A 94 -2.61 10.23 -11.61
CA PRO A 94 -2.01 10.33 -12.94
C PRO A 94 -2.45 9.16 -13.84
N MET A 95 -2.52 9.39 -15.15
CA MET A 95 -3.04 8.39 -16.08
C MET A 95 -2.17 7.13 -16.19
N GLU A 96 -0.87 7.24 -15.98
CA GLU A 96 0.04 6.09 -15.91
C GLU A 96 -0.28 5.14 -14.73
N VAL A 97 -0.80 5.67 -13.62
CA VAL A 97 -1.28 4.86 -12.48
C VAL A 97 -2.51 4.08 -12.89
N LEU A 98 -3.47 4.75 -13.56
CA LEU A 98 -4.69 4.11 -14.06
C LEU A 98 -4.39 3.06 -15.14
N ALA A 99 -3.47 3.37 -16.05
CA ALA A 99 -3.03 2.47 -17.11
C ALA A 99 -2.38 1.21 -16.54
N SER A 100 -1.46 1.34 -15.58
CA SER A 100 -0.82 0.19 -14.91
C SER A 100 -1.83 -0.73 -14.21
N VAL A 101 -2.85 -0.16 -13.56
CA VAL A 101 -3.93 -0.93 -12.93
C VAL A 101 -4.80 -1.63 -13.97
N LYS A 102 -5.13 -0.94 -15.07
CA LYS A 102 -5.90 -1.50 -16.19
C LYS A 102 -5.15 -2.65 -16.85
N GLU A 103 -3.87 -2.50 -17.16
CA GLU A 103 -3.04 -3.55 -17.76
C GLU A 103 -3.02 -4.81 -16.90
N ALA A 104 -2.84 -4.65 -15.58
CA ALA A 104 -2.92 -5.76 -14.64
C ALA A 104 -4.30 -6.45 -14.69
N PHE A 105 -5.38 -5.69 -14.80
CA PHE A 105 -6.71 -6.27 -14.92
C PHE A 105 -6.91 -7.00 -16.26
N ASP A 106 -6.42 -6.46 -17.37
CA ASP A 106 -6.50 -7.09 -18.68
C ASP A 106 -5.73 -8.41 -18.73
N ILE A 107 -4.52 -8.45 -18.15
CA ILE A 107 -3.73 -9.69 -18.00
C ILE A 107 -4.51 -10.74 -17.22
N TYR A 108 -5.15 -10.35 -16.11
CA TYR A 108 -6.00 -11.26 -15.34
C TYR A 108 -7.16 -11.82 -16.17
N MET A 109 -7.84 -10.97 -16.95
CA MET A 109 -8.95 -11.39 -17.81
C MET A 109 -8.48 -12.31 -18.95
N LEU A 110 -7.37 -11.98 -19.61
CA LEU A 110 -6.77 -12.78 -20.68
C LEU A 110 -6.25 -14.14 -20.19
N ALA A 111 -5.88 -14.24 -18.92
CA ALA A 111 -5.43 -15.49 -18.31
C ALA A 111 -6.58 -16.51 -18.13
N GLN A 112 -7.85 -16.12 -18.28
CA GLN A 112 -9.02 -17.02 -18.27
C GLN A 112 -9.05 -17.96 -17.05
N GLY A 113 -8.75 -17.42 -15.86
CA GLY A 113 -8.77 -18.16 -14.59
C GLY A 113 -7.51 -18.97 -14.29
N LYS A 114 -6.49 -18.95 -15.16
CA LYS A 114 -5.18 -19.57 -14.88
C LYS A 114 -4.37 -18.78 -13.84
N LEU A 115 -4.60 -17.47 -13.75
CA LEU A 115 -4.02 -16.57 -12.75
C LEU A 115 -5.10 -16.09 -11.80
N THR A 116 -4.72 -15.89 -10.54
CA THR A 116 -5.56 -15.22 -9.54
C THR A 116 -5.28 -13.73 -9.52
N LEU A 117 -6.19 -12.93 -8.93
CA LEU A 117 -5.93 -11.49 -8.71
C LEU A 117 -4.68 -11.26 -7.84
N GLU A 118 -4.40 -12.14 -6.87
CA GLU A 118 -3.19 -12.08 -6.06
C GLU A 118 -1.95 -12.18 -6.94
N ASP A 119 -1.92 -13.17 -7.86
CA ASP A 119 -0.77 -13.40 -8.75
C ASP A 119 -0.46 -12.14 -9.58
N VAL A 120 -1.49 -11.51 -10.15
CA VAL A 120 -1.30 -10.39 -11.08
C VAL A 120 -1.04 -9.06 -10.37
N PHE A 121 -1.83 -8.71 -9.34
CA PHE A 121 -1.71 -7.41 -8.67
C PHE A 121 -0.64 -7.37 -7.59
N PHE A 122 -0.38 -8.50 -6.92
CA PHE A 122 0.44 -8.53 -5.71
C PHE A 122 1.58 -9.55 -5.78
N GLY A 123 1.62 -10.38 -6.82
CA GLY A 123 2.62 -11.43 -7.02
C GLY A 123 2.33 -12.71 -6.25
N PRO A 124 3.25 -13.69 -6.29
CA PRO A 124 3.01 -15.01 -5.71
C PRO A 124 2.83 -14.93 -4.20
N MET A 125 1.93 -15.77 -3.70
CA MET A 125 1.66 -15.87 -2.27
C MET A 125 2.90 -16.38 -1.53
N LYS A 126 3.34 -15.65 -0.51
CA LYS A 126 4.47 -16.09 0.34
C LYS A 126 4.01 -17.18 1.30
N LYS A 127 4.55 -18.41 1.14
CA LYS A 127 4.26 -19.55 2.01
C LYS A 127 4.48 -19.20 3.48
N GLY A 128 3.49 -19.52 4.33
CA GLY A 128 3.51 -19.22 5.76
C GLY A 128 3.21 -17.77 6.15
N VAL A 129 3.14 -16.84 5.19
CA VAL A 129 2.80 -15.43 5.45
C VAL A 129 1.34 -15.14 5.07
N GLY A 130 0.89 -15.68 3.94
CA GLY A 130 -0.46 -15.50 3.38
C GLY A 130 -0.49 -14.57 2.16
N ASN A 131 -1.72 -14.26 1.70
CA ASN A 131 -2.00 -13.33 0.60
C ASN A 131 -1.65 -11.87 0.95
N TYR A 132 -1.80 -10.95 0.00
CA TYR A 132 -1.43 -9.55 0.16
C TYR A 132 -2.15 -8.90 1.35
N ALA A 133 -3.45 -9.15 1.48
CA ALA A 133 -4.23 -8.67 2.61
C ALA A 133 -3.65 -9.12 3.97
N ALA A 134 -3.26 -10.39 4.10
CA ALA A 134 -2.61 -10.93 5.30
C ALA A 134 -1.21 -10.35 5.55
N ARG A 135 -0.48 -9.98 4.48
CA ARG A 135 0.81 -9.29 4.58
C ARG A 135 0.63 -7.84 5.03
N ARG A 136 -0.33 -7.14 4.42
CA ARG A 136 -0.63 -5.72 4.65
C ARG A 136 -1.14 -5.48 6.06
N SER A 137 -2.05 -6.33 6.56
CA SER A 137 -2.56 -6.23 7.93
C SER A 137 -1.43 -6.29 8.97
N LYS A 138 -0.48 -7.23 8.82
CA LYS A 138 0.69 -7.35 9.71
C LYS A 138 1.65 -6.16 9.63
N LYS A 139 1.79 -5.53 8.46
CA LYS A 139 2.66 -4.35 8.30
C LYS A 139 2.03 -3.10 8.92
N SER A 140 0.72 -2.91 8.70
CA SER A 140 -0.06 -1.82 9.27
C SER A 140 -0.01 -1.82 10.80
N THR A 141 -0.11 -2.99 11.44
CA THR A 141 -0.05 -3.09 12.91
C THR A 141 1.28 -2.62 13.51
N TYR A 142 2.42 -2.86 12.85
CA TYR A 142 3.72 -2.43 13.40
C TYR A 142 3.96 -0.93 13.25
N GLY A 143 3.47 -0.31 12.17
CA GLY A 143 3.58 1.14 11.98
C GLY A 143 2.72 1.91 12.99
N ASP A 144 1.46 1.49 13.15
CA ASP A 144 0.56 2.07 14.15
C ASP A 144 1.08 1.85 15.58
N PHE A 145 1.59 0.65 15.87
CA PHE A 145 2.28 0.38 17.14
C PHE A 145 3.54 1.23 17.34
N ASP A 146 4.36 1.46 16.30
CA ASP A 146 5.55 2.33 16.41
C ASP A 146 5.16 3.77 16.75
N PHE A 147 4.12 4.27 16.12
CA PHE A 147 3.57 5.60 16.39
C PHE A 147 3.08 5.70 17.84
N TYR A 148 2.22 4.78 18.25
CA TYR A 148 1.75 4.69 19.64
C TYR A 148 2.94 4.57 20.62
N ALA A 149 3.88 3.66 20.38
CA ALA A 149 4.98 3.38 21.30
C ALA A 149 5.96 4.55 21.48
N ARG A 150 6.18 5.36 20.43
CA ARG A 150 7.13 6.50 20.44
C ARG A 150 6.56 7.77 21.02
N GLY A 151 5.28 8.02 20.85
CA GLY A 151 4.70 9.34 21.15
C GLY A 151 3.23 9.21 21.37
N GLY A 152 2.88 8.62 22.53
CA GLY A 152 1.52 8.49 23.03
C GLY A 152 0.69 9.71 22.64
N GLY A 153 -0.46 9.42 22.02
CA GLY A 153 -1.09 10.24 20.99
C GLY A 153 -1.23 11.73 21.27
N LEU A 154 -1.46 12.49 20.20
CA LEU A 154 -1.73 13.94 20.21
C LEU A 154 -2.82 14.38 21.22
N PHE A 155 -3.60 13.43 21.73
CA PHE A 155 -4.77 13.62 22.57
C PHE A 155 -4.61 13.15 24.03
N MET A 156 -3.41 12.70 24.43
CA MET A 156 -3.15 12.32 25.83
C MET A 156 -3.10 13.54 26.75
N THR A 157 -3.58 13.36 27.98
CA THR A 157 -3.29 14.28 29.10
C THR A 157 -1.80 14.25 29.47
N VAL A 158 -1.33 15.25 30.22
CA VAL A 158 0.07 15.30 30.72
C VAL A 158 0.38 14.06 31.55
N GLU A 159 -0.54 13.66 32.43
CA GLU A 159 -0.41 12.51 33.32
C GLU A 159 -0.35 11.19 32.54
N GLU A 160 -1.20 11.02 31.52
CA GLU A 160 -1.18 9.84 30.64
C GLU A 160 0.10 9.78 29.80
N ARG A 161 0.60 10.93 29.33
CA ARG A 161 1.87 10.98 28.59
C ARG A 161 3.03 10.56 29.48
N ASP A 162 3.13 11.07 30.70
CA ASP A 162 4.19 10.71 31.64
C ASP A 162 4.12 9.21 31.99
N ALA A 163 2.91 8.68 32.22
CA ALA A 163 2.73 7.25 32.45
C ALA A 163 3.17 6.42 31.23
N HIS A 164 2.77 6.84 30.03
CA HIS A 164 3.11 6.16 28.79
C HIS A 164 4.61 6.22 28.45
N GLU A 165 5.29 7.33 28.71
CA GLU A 165 6.76 7.44 28.54
C GLU A 165 7.51 6.47 29.45
N ASN A 166 7.02 6.26 30.66
CA ASN A 166 7.60 5.36 31.64
C ASN A 166 7.23 3.87 31.42
N MET A 167 6.26 3.56 30.55
CA MET A 167 5.90 2.17 30.24
C MET A 167 7.00 1.46 29.45
N SER A 168 7.28 0.22 29.86
CA SER A 168 8.14 -0.68 29.08
C SER A 168 7.54 -0.95 27.70
N LEU A 169 8.39 -1.28 26.72
CA LEU A 169 7.94 -1.63 25.38
C LEU A 169 7.03 -2.88 25.37
N GLU A 170 7.24 -3.80 26.32
CA GLU A 170 6.38 -4.96 26.53
C GLU A 170 5.01 -4.58 27.07
N SER A 171 4.95 -3.71 28.07
CA SER A 171 3.68 -3.18 28.59
C SER A 171 2.88 -2.45 27.50
N LYS A 172 3.57 -1.66 26.68
CA LYS A 172 2.97 -1.01 25.50
C LYS A 172 2.42 -2.02 24.50
N ALA A 173 3.16 -3.09 24.21
CA ALA A 173 2.70 -4.14 23.30
C ALA A 173 1.48 -4.88 23.87
N ILE A 174 1.46 -5.19 25.16
CA ILE A 174 0.31 -5.82 25.83
C ILE A 174 -0.93 -4.94 25.70
N GLU A 175 -0.81 -3.64 26.02
CA GLU A 175 -1.92 -2.70 25.92
C GLU A 175 -2.42 -2.58 24.48
N TYR A 176 -1.51 -2.37 23.52
CA TYR A 176 -1.84 -2.28 22.11
C TYR A 176 -2.57 -3.53 21.59
N LEU A 177 -2.07 -4.72 21.93
CA LEU A 177 -2.67 -5.99 21.51
C LEU A 177 -4.04 -6.22 22.16
N ALA A 178 -4.24 -5.79 23.41
CA ALA A 178 -5.52 -5.90 24.09
C ALA A 178 -6.61 -5.05 23.41
N TYR A 179 -6.27 -3.87 22.93
CA TYR A 179 -7.19 -3.07 22.12
C TYR A 179 -7.27 -3.54 20.66
N GLY A 180 -6.26 -4.24 20.15
CA GLY A 180 -6.15 -4.66 18.75
C GLY A 180 -5.96 -3.51 17.77
N MET A 181 -5.64 -2.31 18.28
CA MET A 181 -5.37 -1.07 17.56
C MET A 181 -4.75 -0.06 18.55
N ASN A 182 -4.38 1.12 18.07
CA ASN A 182 -3.95 2.22 18.92
C ASN A 182 -4.92 2.46 20.11
N PRO A 183 -4.46 2.33 21.37
CA PRO A 183 -5.28 2.51 22.56
C PRO A 183 -6.01 3.86 22.63
N GLU A 184 -5.40 4.94 22.14
CA GLU A 184 -6.02 6.27 22.17
C GLU A 184 -7.19 6.38 21.20
N ILE A 185 -7.05 5.78 20.02
CA ILE A 185 -8.14 5.68 19.05
C ILE A 185 -9.24 4.78 19.61
N ALA A 186 -8.88 3.66 20.25
CA ALA A 186 -9.83 2.76 20.87
C ALA A 186 -10.67 3.43 21.97
N LYS A 187 -10.05 4.28 22.81
CA LYS A 187 -10.75 5.11 23.81
C LYS A 187 -11.77 6.05 23.17
N ILE A 188 -11.43 6.73 22.08
CA ILE A 188 -12.35 7.62 21.33
C ILE A 188 -13.59 6.85 20.86
N TYR A 189 -13.42 5.60 20.45
CA TYR A 189 -14.51 4.73 20.02
C TYR A 189 -15.20 3.95 21.15
N ASN A 190 -14.88 4.23 22.43
CA ASN A 190 -15.37 3.48 23.59
C ASN A 190 -15.16 1.96 23.49
N LYS A 191 -14.08 1.54 22.83
CA LYS A 191 -13.73 0.11 22.71
C LYS A 191 -13.01 -0.32 23.99
N ALA A 192 -13.49 -1.39 24.62
CA ALA A 192 -12.83 -1.98 25.78
C ALA A 192 -11.64 -2.87 25.36
N PRO A 193 -10.56 -2.93 26.16
CA PRO A 193 -9.46 -3.86 25.93
C PRO A 193 -9.83 -5.30 26.29
N ASP A 194 -9.35 -6.27 25.53
CA ASP A 194 -9.45 -7.70 25.82
C ASP A 194 -8.07 -8.27 26.15
N TYR A 195 -7.68 -8.23 27.42
CA TYR A 195 -6.42 -8.79 27.90
C TYR A 195 -6.41 -10.33 27.95
N HIS A 196 -7.57 -10.98 27.85
CA HIS A 196 -7.67 -12.43 27.97
C HIS A 196 -7.36 -13.15 26.66
N ASN A 197 -7.46 -12.45 25.53
CA ASN A 197 -7.29 -13.02 24.21
C ASN A 197 -6.23 -12.27 23.37
N ILE A 198 -5.11 -11.90 23.99
CA ILE A 198 -3.99 -11.27 23.28
C ILE A 198 -3.02 -12.32 22.74
N PRO A 199 -2.44 -12.10 21.53
CA PRO A 199 -1.27 -12.84 21.08
C PRO A 199 -0.09 -12.68 22.04
N ASP A 200 0.85 -13.64 22.02
CA ASP A 200 2.09 -13.57 22.80
C ASP A 200 2.86 -12.26 22.54
N PRO A 201 2.99 -11.37 23.54
CA PRO A 201 3.61 -10.05 23.38
C PRO A 201 5.05 -10.13 22.88
N GLU A 202 5.84 -11.11 23.35
CA GLU A 202 7.23 -11.25 22.91
C GLU A 202 7.33 -11.73 21.46
N SER A 203 6.44 -12.61 21.02
CA SER A 203 6.33 -12.97 19.59
C SER A 203 6.01 -11.77 18.72
N TYR A 204 5.09 -10.91 19.15
CA TYR A 204 4.77 -9.66 18.46
C TYR A 204 5.97 -8.71 18.43
N LEU A 205 6.64 -8.49 19.57
CA LEU A 205 7.81 -7.63 19.68
C LEU A 205 8.99 -8.11 18.84
N ARG A 206 9.21 -9.42 18.71
CA ARG A 206 10.20 -9.96 17.76
C ARG A 206 9.88 -9.57 16.31
N GLY A 207 8.60 -9.62 15.93
CA GLY A 207 8.12 -9.14 14.64
C GLY A 207 8.38 -7.64 14.45
N TYR A 208 7.95 -6.83 15.42
CA TYR A 208 8.15 -5.38 15.43
C TYR A 208 9.64 -4.98 15.34
N ARG A 209 10.51 -5.61 16.13
CA ARG A 209 11.96 -5.36 16.12
C ARG A 209 12.60 -5.69 14.75
N ARG A 210 12.10 -6.71 14.03
CA ARG A 210 12.54 -7.00 12.65
C ARG A 210 12.06 -5.92 11.68
N TRP A 211 10.78 -5.56 11.75
CA TRP A 211 10.19 -4.51 10.91
C TRP A 211 10.93 -3.17 11.07
N LYS A 212 11.30 -2.79 12.30
CA LYS A 212 12.04 -1.55 12.60
C LYS A 212 13.46 -1.52 12.02
N ARG A 213 14.07 -2.68 11.76
CA ARG A 213 15.39 -2.76 11.10
C ARG A 213 15.29 -2.57 9.59
N THR A 214 14.16 -2.93 9.00
CA THR A 214 13.95 -2.89 7.54
C THR A 214 13.41 -1.54 7.06
N ASN A 215 12.73 -0.78 7.91
CA ASN A 215 12.11 0.51 7.57
C ASN A 215 12.82 1.69 8.25
N LYS A 216 14.15 1.62 8.38
CA LYS A 216 14.97 2.64 9.04
C LYS A 216 15.78 3.44 8.03
#